data_AF-A0A2D6NDL8-F1
#
_entry.id   AF-A0A2D6NDL8-F1
#
_cell.length_a   1.000
_cell.length_b   1.000
_cell.length_c   1.000
_cell.angle_alpha   90.00
_cell.angle_beta   90.00
_cell.angle_gamma   90.00
#
_symmetry.space_group_name_H-M   'P 1'
#
loop_
_entity.id
_entity.type
_entity.pdbx_description
1 polymer ?
#
loop_
_entity_poly.entity_id
_entity_poly.type
_entity_poly.pdbx_seq_one_letter_code
_entity_poly.pdbx_strand_id
1 'polypeptide(L)'
;MIVEVAVLIIVALVMLLIFKFLKRIVFFVLNSVVGLLALIGFNQFFDTTVTINVWSLVIAGIGGSIGFAIIIIIHYFGLAF
;
A
#
# COMPACT_ATOMS: atom_id res chain seq x y z
N MET A 1 -20.87 23.00 31.05
CA MET A 1 -19.93 23.84 30.28
C MET A 1 -18.52 23.25 30.19
N ILE A 2 -17.72 23.18 31.26
CA ILE A 2 -16.32 22.70 31.18
C ILE A 2 -16.22 21.24 30.71
N VAL A 3 -17.11 20.37 31.20
CA VAL A 3 -17.14 18.94 30.82
C VAL A 3 -17.54 18.76 29.35
N GLU A 4 -18.52 19.51 28.85
CA GLU A 4 -18.95 19.45 27.44
C GLU A 4 -17.84 19.91 26.49
N VAL A 5 -17.11 20.97 26.86
CA VAL A 5 -15.95 21.44 26.11
C VAL A 5 -14.83 20.39 26.10
N ALA A 6 -14.57 19.74 27.23
CA ALA A 6 -13.56 18.68 27.32
C ALA A 6 -13.93 17.45 26.46
N VAL A 7 -15.20 17.05 26.45
CA VAL A 7 -15.70 15.94 25.61
C VAL A 7 -15.55 16.27 24.12
N LEU A 8 -15.90 17.49 23.71
CA LEU A 8 -15.73 17.95 22.32
C LEU A 8 -14.27 17.90 21.86
N ILE A 9 -13.33 18.31 22.72
CA ILE A 9 -11.89 18.26 22.42
C ILE A 9 -11.41 16.81 22.22
N ILE A 10 -11.85 15.89 23.08
CA ILE A 10 -11.48 14.47 22.98
C ILE A 10 -12.04 13.86 21.68
N VAL A 11 -13.30 14.12 21.36
CA VAL A 11 -13.92 13.64 20.11
C VAL A 11 -13.20 14.18 18.88
N ALA A 12 -12.84 15.47 18.88
CA ALA A 12 -12.06 16.07 17.79
C ALA A 12 -10.68 15.40 17.64
N LEU A 13 -9.98 15.11 18.74
CA LEU A 13 -8.70 14.39 18.71
C LEU A 13 -8.84 12.97 18.16
N VAL A 14 -9.89 12.24 18.57
CA VAL A 14 -10.17 10.89 18.06
C VAL A 14 -10.47 10.93 16.56
N MET A 15 -11.29 11.88 16.09
CA MET A 15 -11.57 12.08 14.67
C MET A 15 -10.31 12.40 13.86
N LEU A 16 -9.42 13.25 14.37
CA LEU A 16 -8.15 13.56 13.72
C LEU A 16 -7.23 12.34 13.61
N LEU A 17 -7.19 11.50 14.66
CA LEU A 17 -6.45 10.24 14.65
C LEU A 17 -7.01 9.29 13.58
N ILE A 18 -8.32 9.05 13.57
CA ILE A 18 -8.99 8.19 12.57
C ILE A 18 -8.70 8.70 11.15
N PHE A 19 -8.81 10.01 10.93
CA PHE A 19 -8.54 10.62 9.62
C PHE A 19 -7.10 10.39 9.15
N LYS A 20 -6.12 10.45 10.05
CA LYS A 20 -4.72 10.16 9.74
C LYS A 20 -4.52 8.70 9.34
N PHE A 21 -5.19 7.76 10.01
CA PHE A 21 -5.17 6.35 9.63
C PHE A 21 -5.87 6.11 8.28
N LEU A 22 -7.02 6.74 8.04
CA LEU A 22 -7.79 6.59 6.82
C LEU A 22 -6.99 7.05 5.59
N LYS A 23 -6.30 8.20 5.69
CA LYS A 23 -5.40 8.67 4.63
C LYS A 23 -4.32 7.65 4.29
N ARG A 24 -3.76 6.97 5.29
CA ARG A 24 -2.72 5.96 5.10
C ARG A 24 -3.25 4.72 4.37
N ILE A 25 -4.51 4.34 4.62
CA ILE A 25 -5.17 3.24 3.90
C ILE A 25 -5.39 3.62 2.43
N VAL A 26 -5.83 4.84 2.13
CA VAL A 26 -5.99 5.30 0.74
C VAL A 26 -4.66 5.27 0.00
N PHE A 27 -3.57 5.72 0.63
CA PHE A 27 -2.22 5.61 0.06
C PHE A 27 -1.79 4.17 -0.19
N PHE A 28 -2.11 3.26 0.73
CA PHE A 28 -1.81 1.84 0.57
C PHE A 28 -2.54 1.25 -0.64
N VAL A 29 -3.83 1.53 -0.78
CA VAL A 29 -4.65 1.05 -1.90
C VAL A 29 -4.13 1.61 -3.23
N LEU A 30 -3.81 2.91 -3.29
CA LEU A 30 -3.25 3.52 -4.49
C LEU A 30 -1.90 2.92 -4.89
N ASN A 31 -0.98 2.75 -3.94
CA ASN A 31 0.31 2.11 -4.19
C ASN A 31 0.16 0.66 -4.66
N SER A 32 -0.81 -0.05 -4.09
CA SER A 32 -1.13 -1.43 -4.43
C SER A 32 -1.67 -1.54 -5.87
N VAL A 33 -2.59 -0.66 -6.26
CA VAL A 33 -3.14 -0.59 -7.63
C VAL A 33 -2.05 -0.20 -8.64
N VAL A 34 -1.25 0.82 -8.34
CA VAL A 34 -0.15 1.25 -9.21
C VAL A 34 0.89 0.15 -9.37
N GLY A 35 1.26 -0.54 -8.28
CA GLY A 35 2.20 -1.65 -8.34
C GLY A 35 1.67 -2.86 -9.10
N LEU A 36 0.38 -3.17 -9.00
CA LEU A 36 -0.26 -4.21 -9.81
C LEU A 36 -0.23 -3.84 -11.30
N LEU A 37 -0.58 -2.61 -11.66
CA LEU A 37 -0.50 -2.14 -13.04
C LEU A 37 0.94 -2.19 -13.56
N ALA A 38 1.92 -1.82 -12.73
CA ALA A 38 3.34 -1.89 -13.07
C ALA A 38 3.81 -3.34 -13.29
N LEU A 39 3.37 -4.30 -12.47
CA LEU A 39 3.70 -5.73 -12.64
C LEU A 39 3.07 -6.31 -13.90
N ILE A 40 1.80 -5.99 -14.18
CA ILE A 40 1.14 -6.40 -15.42
C ILE A 40 1.89 -5.84 -16.63
N GLY A 41 2.20 -4.54 -16.61
CA GLY A 41 2.99 -3.92 -17.67
C GLY A 41 4.36 -4.59 -17.82
N PHE A 42 5.07 -4.83 -16.73
CA PHE A 42 6.38 -5.48 -16.75
C PHE A 42 6.34 -6.88 -17.36
N ASN A 43 5.36 -7.71 -16.96
CA ASN A 43 5.17 -9.03 -17.55
C ASN A 43 4.91 -8.95 -19.08
N GLN A 44 4.15 -7.94 -19.52
CA GLN A 44 3.78 -7.77 -20.93
C GLN A 44 4.91 -7.20 -21.80
N PHE A 45 5.75 -6.31 -21.25
CA PHE A 45 6.86 -5.68 -21.99
C PHE A 45 8.13 -6.52 -22.01
N PHE A 46 8.37 -7.32 -20.97
CA PHE A 46 9.60 -8.11 -20.83
C PHE A 46 9.38 -9.62 -21.03
N ASP A 47 8.17 -10.04 -21.42
CA ASP A 47 7.76 -11.46 -21.51
C ASP A 47 8.14 -12.27 -20.26
N THR A 48 8.05 -11.62 -19.10
CA THR A 48 8.35 -12.25 -17.80
C THR A 48 7.06 -12.77 -17.17
N THR A 49 7.15 -13.90 -16.47
CA THR A 49 6.02 -14.49 -15.74
C THR A 49 6.19 -14.24 -14.25
N VAL A 50 6.19 -12.97 -13.82
CA VAL A 50 6.15 -12.65 -12.39
C VAL A 50 4.77 -13.02 -11.87
N THR A 51 4.66 -13.92 -10.89
CA THR A 51 3.34 -14.30 -10.38
C THR A 51 2.77 -13.19 -9.52
N ILE A 52 1.61 -12.72 -9.93
CA ILE A 52 0.84 -11.74 -9.18
C ILE A 52 0.01 -12.49 -8.14
N ASN A 53 0.51 -12.52 -6.91
CA ASN A 53 -0.20 -13.10 -5.76
C ASN A 53 -0.52 -12.02 -4.70
N VAL A 54 -1.26 -12.40 -3.67
CA VAL A 54 -1.61 -11.49 -2.57
C VAL A 54 -0.36 -10.85 -1.93
N TRP A 55 0.76 -11.58 -1.85
CA TRP A 55 2.01 -11.07 -1.28
C TRP A 55 2.65 -9.96 -2.12
N SER A 56 2.68 -10.12 -3.45
CA SER A 56 3.15 -9.08 -4.37
C SER A 56 2.32 -7.80 -4.24
N LEU A 57 1.01 -7.94 -4.01
CA LEU A 57 0.09 -6.84 -3.82
C LEU A 57 0.33 -6.09 -2.51
N VAL A 58 0.63 -6.83 -1.44
CA VAL A 58 0.95 -6.27 -0.12
C VAL A 58 2.31 -5.57 -0.15
N ILE A 59 3.33 -6.19 -0.74
CA ILE A 59 4.68 -5.60 -0.84
C ILE A 59 4.63 -4.31 -1.67
N ALA A 60 3.91 -4.31 -2.78
CA ALA A 60 3.69 -3.11 -3.59
C ALA A 60 2.84 -2.05 -2.85
N GLY A 61 1.82 -2.45 -2.08
CA GLY A 61 1.01 -1.53 -1.28
C GLY A 61 1.78 -0.83 -0.15
N ILE A 62 2.65 -1.56 0.55
CA ILE A 62 3.50 -1.01 1.63
C ILE A 62 4.63 -0.16 1.05
N GLY A 63 5.34 -0.69 0.05
CA GLY A 63 6.60 -0.13 -0.44
C GLY A 63 6.47 0.79 -1.66
N GLY A 64 5.31 0.85 -2.31
CA GLY A 64 5.13 1.59 -3.57
C GLY A 64 6.14 1.14 -4.63
N SER A 65 6.88 2.11 -5.19
CA SER A 65 7.94 1.86 -6.17
C SER A 65 9.10 1.02 -5.62
N ILE A 66 9.44 1.18 -4.34
CA ILE A 66 10.49 0.37 -3.69
C ILE A 66 10.01 -1.07 -3.54
N GLY A 67 8.73 -1.27 -3.18
CA GLY A 67 8.11 -2.59 -3.10
C GLY A 67 8.12 -3.30 -4.45
N PHE A 68 7.82 -2.59 -5.52
CA PHE A 68 7.91 -3.10 -6.89
C PHE A 68 9.34 -3.56 -7.26
N ALA A 69 10.36 -2.74 -6.97
CA ALA A 69 11.76 -3.11 -7.23
C ALA A 69 12.16 -4.39 -6.47
N ILE A 70 11.70 -4.53 -5.22
CA ILE A 70 11.92 -5.74 -4.42
C ILE A 70 11.30 -6.97 -5.09
N ILE A 71 10.06 -6.87 -5.58
CA ILE A 71 9.38 -7.99 -6.26
C ILE A 71 10.17 -8.44 -7.49
N ILE A 72 10.64 -7.49 -8.31
CA ILE A 72 11.46 -7.79 -9.48
C ILE A 72 12.77 -8.49 -9.08
N ILE A 73 13.47 -7.96 -8.08
CA ILE A 73 14.72 -8.54 -7.60
C ILE A 73 14.48 -9.98 -7.12
N ILE A 74 13.50 -10.20 -6.26
CA ILE A 74 13.16 -11.54 -5.73
C ILE A 74 12.80 -12.51 -6.88
N HIS A 75 12.13 -12.02 -7.92
CA HIS A 75 11.81 -12.82 -9.11
C HIS A 75 13.06 -13.26 -9.87
N TYR A 76 14.03 -12.36 -10.08
CA TYR A 76 15.32 -12.74 -10.67
C TYR A 76 16.11 -13.74 -9.83
N PHE A 77 15.94 -13.73 -8.50
CA PHE A 77 16.54 -14.72 -7.61
C PHE A 77 15.81 -16.07 -7.61
N GLY A 78 14.74 -16.24 -8.42
CA GLY A 78 13.94 -17.47 -8.47
C GLY A 78 13.16 -17.76 -7.18
N LEU A 79 13.12 -16.79 -6.27
CA LEU A 79 12.42 -16.87 -4.99
C LEU A 79 11.00 -16.28 -5.08
N ALA A 80 10.70 -15.52 -6.13
CA ALA A 80 9.35 -15.02 -6.30
C ALA A 80 8.52 -16.13 -6.91
N PHE A 81 7.36 -16.31 -6.29
CA PHE A 81 6.11 -16.64 -6.95
C PHE A 81 6.15 -16.20 -8.43
#